data_AF-A0A816HLR6-F1
#
_entry.id   AF-A0A816HLR6-F1
#
_cell.length_a   1.000
_cell.length_b   1.000
_cell.length_c   1.000
_cell.angle_alpha   90.00
_cell.angle_beta   90.00
_cell.angle_gamma   90.00
#
_symmetry.space_group_name_H-M   'P 1'
#
loop_
_entity.id
_entity.type
_entity.pdbx_description
1 polymer ?
#
loop_
_entity_poly.entity_id
_entity_poly.type
_entity_poly.pdbx_seq_one_letter_code
_entity_poly.pdbx_strand_id
1 'polypeptide(L)'
;LRQMIHTCATSQQFSYAVLCWFIQYYCRFVQPNTDIDKTFIQLIEHDLKQELIQSFTLVGYRLILSLCSNFSPNSYFHLQPEMVANQIHKRLLALNVVAVFLSFKIHRKITFFEHLLFNEQRQVPNNYLQHLSSMCLPGLTISDPVITQMIDVRTQVQDRLKRGIVHAGGKFIFQCSRDCPWMFYFQDCGVPNDRFICPLCRKPIGAERYNVLIVRDPPQIQLPVNEGLGIINQRIEQYHQTNRLGYHNIKTAETSAFGEKSDHLNRPVSFRFIHMLTHGLLLFLHDSDYLSN
;
A
#
# COMPACT_ATOMS: atom_id res chain seq x y z
N LEU A 1 27.19 -19.21 16.13
CA LEU A 1 26.03 -18.83 15.29
C LEU A 1 24.68 -19.08 15.97
N ARG A 2 24.40 -20.26 16.54
CA ARG A 2 23.10 -20.56 17.20
C ARG A 2 22.66 -19.54 18.25
N GLN A 3 23.55 -19.19 19.19
CA GLN A 3 23.25 -18.17 20.21
C GLN A 3 22.89 -16.81 19.60
N MET A 4 23.58 -16.42 18.53
CA MET A 4 23.28 -15.20 17.76
C MET A 4 21.87 -15.27 17.16
N ILE A 5 21.51 -16.39 16.51
CA ILE A 5 20.19 -16.59 15.91
C ILE A 5 19.08 -16.56 16.97
N HIS A 6 19.30 -17.13 18.15
CA HIS A 6 18.33 -17.06 19.24
C HIS A 6 18.14 -15.63 19.75
N THR A 7 19.19 -14.81 19.82
CA THR A 7 19.06 -13.40 20.18
C THR A 7 18.17 -12.63 19.20
N CYS A 8 18.17 -12.99 17.91
CA CYS A 8 17.28 -12.38 16.91
C CYS A 8 15.80 -12.53 17.24
N ALA A 9 15.39 -13.60 17.94
CA ALA A 9 14.00 -13.81 18.33
C ALA A 9 13.49 -12.79 19.38
N THR A 10 14.39 -12.04 20.02
CA THR A 10 14.06 -11.15 21.13
C THR A 10 14.45 -9.69 20.89
N SER A 11 15.28 -9.41 19.87
CA SER A 11 15.75 -8.05 19.56
C SER A 11 15.59 -7.73 18.08
N GLN A 12 14.75 -6.73 17.78
CA GLN A 12 14.49 -6.23 16.43
C GLN A 12 15.77 -5.67 15.80
N GLN A 13 16.51 -4.85 16.56
CA GLN A 13 17.77 -4.25 16.10
C GLN A 13 18.79 -5.33 15.76
N PHE A 14 18.89 -6.37 16.60
CA PHE A 14 19.82 -7.47 16.37
C PHE A 14 19.40 -8.32 15.18
N SER A 15 18.11 -8.62 15.08
CA SER A 15 17.51 -9.31 13.93
C SER A 15 17.80 -8.56 12.62
N TYR A 16 17.61 -7.25 12.60
CA TYR A 16 17.91 -6.41 11.44
C TYR A 16 19.40 -6.44 11.10
N ALA A 17 20.28 -6.25 12.10
CA ALA A 17 21.72 -6.26 11.90
C ALA A 17 22.23 -7.59 11.31
N VAL A 18 21.70 -8.72 11.79
CA VAL A 18 22.04 -10.05 11.25
C VAL A 18 21.60 -10.18 9.79
N LEU A 19 20.38 -9.73 9.44
CA LEU A 19 19.90 -9.75 8.07
C LEU A 19 20.73 -8.82 7.16
N CYS A 20 21.09 -7.63 7.62
CA CYS A 20 21.99 -6.73 6.89
C CYS A 20 23.37 -7.35 6.67
N TRP A 21 23.88 -8.11 7.63
CA TRP A 21 25.13 -8.84 7.47
C TRP A 21 25.04 -9.88 6.34
N PHE A 22 23.94 -10.63 6.25
CA PHE A 22 23.72 -11.56 5.12
C PHE A 22 23.57 -10.82 3.78
N ILE A 23 22.90 -9.66 3.75
CA ILE A 23 22.81 -8.81 2.55
C ILE A 23 24.21 -8.33 2.12
N GLN A 24 25.03 -7.91 3.08
CA GLN A 24 26.41 -7.50 2.81
C GLN A 24 27.26 -8.68 2.34
N TYR A 25 27.10 -9.87 2.93
CA TYR A 25 27.78 -11.09 2.50
C TYR A 25 27.42 -11.43 1.05
N TYR A 26 26.14 -11.33 0.69
CA TYR A 26 25.63 -11.56 -0.67
C TYR A 26 26.25 -10.64 -1.73
N CYS A 27 26.68 -9.41 -1.38
CA CYS A 27 27.38 -8.52 -2.31
C CYS A 27 28.69 -9.10 -2.88
N ARG A 28 29.25 -10.16 -2.29
CA ARG A 28 30.42 -10.87 -2.86
C ARG A 28 30.19 -11.35 -4.30
N PHE A 29 28.95 -11.69 -4.66
CA PHE A 29 28.61 -12.21 -5.98
C PHE A 29 28.66 -11.16 -7.10
N VAL A 30 28.92 -9.88 -6.77
CA VAL A 30 29.31 -8.85 -7.76
C VAL A 30 30.76 -9.04 -8.21
N GLN A 31 31.60 -9.74 -7.45
CA GLN A 31 32.98 -9.96 -7.84
C GLN A 31 33.08 -11.13 -8.81
N PRO A 32 33.89 -11.00 -9.89
CA PRO A 32 34.11 -12.10 -10.82
C PRO A 32 34.75 -13.30 -10.11
N ASN A 33 34.47 -14.51 -10.58
CA ASN A 33 34.99 -15.77 -10.06
C ASN A 33 34.65 -16.06 -8.59
N THR A 34 33.53 -15.53 -8.09
CA THR A 34 33.04 -15.83 -6.75
C THR A 34 32.19 -17.09 -6.76
N ASP A 35 32.74 -18.19 -6.25
CA ASP A 35 31.99 -19.43 -6.07
C ASP A 35 31.05 -19.37 -4.87
N ILE A 36 29.99 -20.19 -4.95
CA ILE A 36 29.07 -20.46 -3.85
C ILE A 36 29.82 -21.25 -2.77
N ASP A 37 29.78 -20.75 -1.53
CA ASP A 37 30.31 -21.46 -0.38
C ASP A 37 29.36 -22.60 0.03
N LYS A 38 29.58 -23.78 -0.56
CA LYS A 38 28.76 -24.98 -0.32
C LYS A 38 28.76 -25.41 1.14
N THR A 39 29.89 -25.25 1.84
CA THR A 39 30.02 -25.59 3.25
C THR A 39 29.14 -24.68 4.10
N PHE A 40 29.15 -23.37 3.80
CA PHE A 40 28.30 -22.42 4.50
C PHE A 40 26.82 -22.65 4.22
N ILE A 41 26.44 -22.99 2.98
CA ILE A 41 25.05 -23.36 2.67
C ILE A 41 24.62 -24.60 3.46
N GLN A 42 25.43 -25.66 3.49
CA GLN A 42 25.11 -26.87 4.24
C GLN A 42 24.89 -26.58 5.73
N LEU A 43 25.71 -25.71 6.33
CA LEU A 43 25.53 -25.25 7.70
C LEU A 43 24.16 -24.56 7.89
N ILE A 44 23.75 -23.70 6.95
CA ILE A 44 22.47 -22.98 7.00
C ILE A 44 21.29 -23.94 6.81
N GLU A 45 21.36 -24.87 5.84
CA GLU A 45 20.26 -25.76 5.47
C GLU A 45 20.05 -26.93 6.43
N HIS A 46 21.13 -27.48 7.00
CA HIS A 46 21.06 -28.67 7.84
C HIS A 46 21.19 -28.35 9.32
N ASP A 47 22.17 -27.52 9.71
CA ASP A 47 22.54 -27.37 11.12
C ASP A 47 21.80 -26.24 11.84
N LEU A 48 21.29 -25.26 11.07
CA LEU A 48 20.71 -24.02 11.61
C LEU A 48 19.27 -23.77 11.15
N LYS A 49 18.72 -24.63 10.29
CA LYS A 49 17.40 -24.45 9.68
C LYS A 49 16.29 -24.24 10.71
N GLN A 50 16.28 -25.03 11.78
CA GLN A 50 15.22 -24.95 12.78
C GLN A 50 15.28 -23.64 13.57
N GLU A 51 16.48 -23.24 14.01
CA GLU A 51 16.70 -22.00 14.73
C GLU A 51 16.37 -20.78 13.86
N LEU A 52 16.75 -20.82 12.57
CA LEU A 52 16.42 -19.77 11.61
C LEU A 52 14.91 -19.67 11.35
N ILE A 53 14.21 -20.78 11.19
CA ILE A 53 12.74 -20.78 11.02
C ILE A 53 12.05 -20.27 12.29
N GLN A 54 12.52 -20.65 13.48
CA GLN A 54 11.95 -20.15 14.73
C GLN A 54 12.11 -18.62 14.84
N SER A 55 13.32 -18.10 14.60
CA SER A 55 13.58 -16.66 14.70
C SER A 55 12.93 -15.87 13.56
N PHE A 56 13.08 -16.30 12.31
CA PHE A 56 12.74 -15.51 11.12
C PHE A 56 11.57 -16.02 10.28
N THR A 57 10.91 -17.13 10.69
CA THR A 57 9.95 -17.91 9.87
C THR A 57 10.57 -18.56 8.63
N LEU A 58 9.75 -19.33 7.90
CA LEU A 58 10.15 -19.88 6.61
C LEU A 58 10.56 -18.79 5.60
N VAL A 59 9.89 -17.63 5.60
CA VAL A 59 10.17 -16.53 4.68
C VAL A 59 11.58 -15.99 4.90
N GLY A 60 11.94 -15.70 6.15
CA GLY A 60 13.27 -15.19 6.47
C GLY A 60 14.37 -16.25 6.35
N TYR A 61 14.07 -17.51 6.66
CA TYR A 61 14.98 -18.63 6.36
C TYR A 61 15.28 -18.71 4.85
N ARG A 62 14.26 -18.65 3.99
CA ARG A 62 14.43 -18.66 2.53
C ARG A 62 15.24 -17.45 2.06
N LEU A 63 14.98 -16.26 2.60
CA LEU A 63 15.79 -15.07 2.30
C LEU A 63 17.28 -15.33 2.60
N ILE A 64 17.60 -15.80 3.80
CA ILE A 64 18.98 -16.07 4.22
C ILE A 64 19.63 -17.09 3.29
N LEU A 65 18.93 -18.18 2.99
CA LEU A 65 19.43 -19.21 2.09
C LEU A 65 19.71 -18.65 0.69
N SER A 66 18.77 -17.88 0.12
CA SER A 66 18.94 -17.25 -1.19
C SER A 66 20.09 -16.25 -1.23
N LEU A 67 20.30 -15.48 -0.15
CA LEU A 67 21.46 -14.58 -0.01
C LEU A 67 22.78 -15.35 -0.01
N CYS A 68 22.82 -16.53 0.62
CA CYS A 68 24.00 -17.40 0.62
C CYS A 68 24.26 -18.08 -0.73
N SER A 69 23.20 -18.34 -1.52
CA SER A 69 23.28 -19.08 -2.78
C SER A 69 23.19 -18.20 -4.04
N ASN A 70 23.19 -16.88 -3.89
CA ASN A 70 23.01 -15.89 -4.97
C ASN A 70 21.66 -15.97 -5.70
N PHE A 71 20.60 -16.45 -5.05
CA PHE A 71 19.29 -16.69 -5.68
C PHE A 71 19.36 -17.62 -6.91
N SER A 72 18.21 -17.96 -7.49
CA SER A 72 18.17 -18.72 -8.74
C SER A 72 18.61 -17.83 -9.92
N PRO A 73 19.19 -18.37 -11.00
CA PRO A 73 19.62 -17.56 -12.15
C PRO A 73 18.51 -16.73 -12.83
N ASN A 74 17.25 -17.15 -12.65
CA ASN A 74 16.07 -16.46 -13.20
C ASN A 74 15.49 -15.41 -12.24
N SER A 75 15.99 -15.35 -11.00
CA SER A 75 15.55 -14.40 -9.99
C SER A 75 15.94 -12.98 -10.37
N TYR A 76 15.06 -12.01 -10.09
CA TYR A 76 15.41 -10.61 -10.14
C TYR A 76 16.62 -10.31 -9.23
N PHE A 77 16.75 -11.01 -8.10
CA PHE A 77 17.81 -10.85 -7.13
C PHE A 77 19.06 -11.73 -7.42
N HIS A 78 19.24 -12.25 -8.63
CA HIS A 78 20.53 -12.88 -8.96
C HIS A 78 21.60 -11.82 -9.20
N LEU A 79 22.78 -11.90 -8.56
CA LEU A 79 23.92 -11.04 -8.86
C LEU A 79 24.83 -11.61 -9.94
N GLN A 80 25.31 -10.71 -10.80
CA GLN A 80 26.26 -11.01 -11.88
C GLN A 80 27.38 -9.96 -11.84
N PRO A 81 28.64 -10.33 -12.15
CA PRO A 81 29.78 -9.43 -12.02
C PRO A 81 29.71 -8.15 -12.86
N GLU A 82 29.05 -8.21 -14.01
CA GLU A 82 28.97 -7.10 -14.97
C GLU A 82 27.76 -6.20 -14.76
N MET A 83 27.02 -6.36 -13.66
CA MET A 83 25.86 -5.52 -13.38
C MET A 83 26.24 -4.08 -13.05
N VAL A 84 25.50 -3.14 -13.63
CA VAL A 84 25.68 -1.70 -13.35
C VAL A 84 25.27 -1.37 -11.91
N ALA A 85 25.98 -0.42 -11.28
CA ALA A 85 25.76 -0.04 -9.88
C ALA A 85 24.29 0.28 -9.53
N ASN A 86 23.56 0.96 -10.42
CA ASN A 86 22.15 1.29 -10.21
C ASN A 86 21.25 0.04 -10.11
N GLN A 87 21.56 -1.02 -10.88
CA GLN A 87 20.83 -2.29 -10.83
C GLN A 87 21.10 -3.05 -9.53
N ILE A 88 22.35 -2.99 -9.04
CA ILE A 88 22.74 -3.56 -7.75
C ILE A 88 22.04 -2.81 -6.61
N HIS A 89 22.11 -1.47 -6.61
CA HIS A 89 21.48 -0.64 -5.59
C HIS A 89 19.98 -0.88 -5.44
N LYS A 90 19.24 -1.02 -6.56
CA LYS A 90 17.81 -1.32 -6.54
C LYS A 90 17.49 -2.66 -5.87
N ARG A 91 18.27 -3.71 -6.17
CA ARG A 91 18.15 -5.03 -5.54
C ARG A 91 18.45 -4.96 -4.05
N LEU A 92 19.57 -4.34 -3.67
CA LEU A 92 19.95 -4.19 -2.27
C LEU A 92 18.93 -3.36 -1.49
N LEU A 93 18.35 -2.33 -2.09
CA LEU A 93 17.28 -1.54 -1.47
C LEU A 93 16.06 -2.42 -1.19
N ALA A 94 15.59 -3.19 -2.18
CA ALA A 94 14.46 -4.09 -1.99
C ALA A 94 14.75 -5.16 -0.91
N LEU A 95 15.94 -5.76 -0.90
CA LEU A 95 16.35 -6.71 0.13
C LEU A 95 16.42 -6.07 1.53
N ASN A 96 16.90 -4.84 1.64
CA ASN A 96 16.90 -4.10 2.92
C ASN A 96 15.49 -3.82 3.41
N VAL A 97 14.57 -3.47 2.51
CA VAL A 97 13.15 -3.32 2.84
C VAL A 97 12.59 -4.62 3.43
N VAL A 98 12.85 -5.76 2.79
CA VAL A 98 12.45 -7.08 3.31
C VAL A 98 13.07 -7.34 4.68
N ALA A 99 14.36 -7.06 4.86
CA ALA A 99 15.06 -7.25 6.13
C ALA A 99 14.48 -6.42 7.28
N VAL A 100 14.14 -5.14 7.02
CA VAL A 100 13.47 -4.28 7.99
C VAL A 100 12.15 -4.91 8.43
N PHE A 101 11.31 -5.34 7.48
CA PHE A 101 9.99 -5.87 7.81
C PHE A 101 10.03 -7.25 8.49
N LEU A 102 10.98 -8.12 8.11
CA LEU A 102 11.24 -9.36 8.85
C LEU A 102 11.68 -9.09 10.28
N SER A 103 12.51 -8.06 10.51
CA SER A 103 13.00 -7.71 11.85
C SER A 103 11.90 -7.27 12.81
N PHE A 104 10.79 -6.72 12.28
CA PHE A 104 9.69 -6.24 13.09
C PHE A 104 8.88 -7.36 13.74
N LYS A 105 8.96 -8.62 13.26
CA LYS A 105 8.19 -9.78 13.74
C LYS A 105 8.15 -9.91 15.27
N ILE A 106 9.20 -9.45 15.95
CA ILE A 106 9.34 -9.52 17.40
C ILE A 106 8.43 -8.53 18.16
N HIS A 107 7.88 -7.50 17.50
CA HIS A 107 7.04 -6.48 18.15
C HIS A 107 5.75 -7.07 18.71
N ARG A 108 5.22 -6.55 19.81
CA ARG A 108 3.99 -7.11 20.44
C ARG A 108 2.72 -6.92 19.60
N LYS A 109 2.68 -5.95 18.70
CA LYS A 109 1.55 -5.70 17.80
C LYS A 109 2.03 -5.87 16.37
N ILE A 110 1.26 -6.58 15.57
CA ILE A 110 1.53 -6.68 14.14
C ILE A 110 1.31 -5.30 13.51
N THR A 111 2.34 -4.78 12.86
CA THR A 111 2.25 -3.57 12.05
C THR A 111 1.64 -3.87 10.70
N PHE A 112 1.17 -2.83 10.02
CA PHE A 112 0.47 -2.97 8.74
C PHE A 112 1.33 -3.63 7.65
N PHE A 113 2.62 -3.32 7.60
CA PHE A 113 3.54 -3.94 6.63
C PHE A 113 3.99 -5.34 7.05
N GLU A 114 4.09 -5.64 8.34
CA GLU A 114 4.27 -7.02 8.79
C GLU A 114 3.08 -7.89 8.38
N HIS A 115 1.88 -7.32 8.35
CA HIS A 115 0.69 -8.01 7.87
C HIS A 115 0.80 -8.38 6.38
N LEU A 116 1.69 -7.77 5.59
CA LEU A 116 1.95 -8.24 4.21
C LEU A 116 2.74 -9.55 4.19
N LEU A 117 3.57 -9.79 5.20
CA LEU A 117 4.42 -10.97 5.31
C LEU A 117 3.80 -12.07 6.17
N PHE A 118 3.00 -11.71 7.17
CA PHE A 118 2.47 -12.60 8.19
C PHE A 118 0.97 -12.39 8.41
N ASN A 119 0.27 -13.45 8.81
CA ASN A 119 -1.13 -13.35 9.27
C ASN A 119 -1.22 -12.76 10.70
N GLU A 120 -2.43 -12.62 11.23
CA GLU A 120 -2.68 -12.11 12.58
C GLU A 120 -1.99 -12.93 13.68
N GLN A 121 -1.76 -14.22 13.45
CA GLN A 121 -1.04 -15.14 14.34
C GLN A 121 0.49 -15.11 14.11
N ARG A 122 1.00 -14.22 13.25
CA ARG A 122 2.41 -14.07 12.87
C ARG A 122 3.03 -15.27 12.17
N GLN A 123 2.17 -16.04 11.52
CA GLN A 123 2.56 -17.16 10.70
C GLN A 123 2.59 -16.73 9.23
N VAL A 124 3.37 -17.46 8.44
CA VAL A 124 3.34 -17.33 6.98
C VAL A 124 1.93 -17.73 6.50
N PRO A 125 1.22 -16.90 5.74
CA PRO A 125 -0.07 -17.26 5.16
C PRO A 125 0.02 -18.55 4.34
N ASN A 126 -1.00 -19.41 4.46
CA ASN A 126 -1.09 -20.64 3.66
C ASN A 126 -1.31 -20.35 2.17
N ASN A 127 -1.99 -19.23 1.86
CA ASN A 127 -2.21 -18.73 0.50
C ASN A 127 -2.00 -17.21 0.51
N TYR A 128 -0.88 -16.76 -0.05
CA TYR A 128 -0.55 -15.33 -0.08
C TYR A 128 -1.45 -14.54 -1.03
N LEU A 129 -1.91 -15.13 -2.14
CA LEU A 129 -2.82 -14.45 -3.07
C LEU A 129 -4.13 -14.08 -2.38
N GLN A 130 -4.75 -15.05 -1.70
CA GLN A 130 -5.96 -14.82 -0.91
C GLN A 130 -5.72 -13.81 0.22
N HIS A 131 -4.61 -13.97 0.94
CA HIS A 131 -4.24 -13.08 2.03
C HIS A 131 -4.11 -11.62 1.57
N LEU A 132 -3.31 -11.37 0.53
CA LEU A 132 -3.13 -10.03 -0.04
C LEU A 132 -4.43 -9.49 -0.65
N SER A 133 -5.27 -10.34 -1.26
CA SER A 133 -6.57 -9.93 -1.80
C SER A 133 -7.56 -9.47 -0.73
N SER A 134 -7.39 -9.90 0.51
CA SER A 134 -8.29 -9.57 1.63
C SER A 134 -7.91 -8.28 2.36
N MET A 135 -6.79 -7.66 2.02
CA MET A 135 -6.24 -6.52 2.76
C MET A 135 -6.05 -5.27 1.88
N CYS A 136 -6.12 -4.11 2.52
CA CYS A 136 -5.75 -2.86 1.88
C CYS A 136 -4.23 -2.80 1.70
N LEU A 137 -3.72 -2.77 0.47
CA LEU A 137 -2.28 -2.68 0.24
C LEU A 137 -1.81 -1.20 0.27
N PRO A 138 -0.88 -0.83 1.15
CA PRO A 138 -0.55 0.57 1.38
C PRO A 138 0.24 1.11 0.18
N GLY A 139 -0.06 2.32 -0.25
CA GLY A 139 0.53 2.89 -1.46
C GLY A 139 -0.04 2.31 -2.76
N LEU A 140 -0.95 1.35 -2.71
CA LEU A 140 -1.66 0.81 -3.89
C LEU A 140 -3.11 1.28 -3.98
N THR A 141 -3.58 2.06 -3.01
CA THR A 141 -4.94 2.62 -3.02
C THR A 141 -5.12 3.54 -4.23
N ILE A 142 -5.97 3.13 -5.16
CA ILE A 142 -6.45 3.97 -6.25
C ILE A 142 -7.30 5.07 -5.62
N SER A 143 -6.81 6.29 -5.41
CA SER A 143 -7.70 7.32 -4.85
C SER A 143 -8.75 7.67 -5.89
N ASP A 144 -9.97 7.21 -5.64
CA ASP A 144 -11.14 7.67 -6.36
C ASP A 144 -11.46 9.09 -5.88
N PRO A 145 -11.39 10.11 -6.75
CA PRO A 145 -11.63 11.49 -6.37
C PRO A 145 -13.07 11.69 -5.85
N VAL A 146 -14.03 10.90 -6.30
CA VAL A 146 -15.42 10.91 -5.83
C VAL A 146 -15.49 10.39 -4.40
N ILE A 147 -14.86 9.25 -4.12
CA ILE A 147 -14.84 8.67 -2.77
C ILE A 147 -14.11 9.58 -1.79
N THR A 148 -13.00 10.18 -2.21
CA THR A 148 -12.23 11.13 -1.39
C THR A 148 -13.11 12.33 -1.01
N GLN A 149 -13.77 12.94 -2.00
CA GLN A 149 -14.70 14.03 -1.77
C GLN A 149 -15.86 13.62 -0.84
N MET A 150 -16.42 12.42 -1.02
CA MET A 150 -17.50 11.91 -0.18
C MET A 150 -17.08 11.75 1.28
N ILE A 151 -15.85 11.28 1.54
CA ILE A 151 -15.27 11.22 2.88
C ILE A 151 -15.16 12.61 3.49
N ASP A 152 -14.72 13.61 2.73
CA ASP A 152 -14.60 14.99 3.20
C ASP A 152 -15.97 15.59 3.55
N VAL A 153 -16.97 15.42 2.67
CA VAL A 153 -18.35 15.89 2.93
C VAL A 153 -18.93 15.21 4.16
N ARG A 154 -18.79 13.88 4.29
CA ARG A 154 -19.23 13.15 5.48
C ARG A 154 -18.61 13.71 6.75
N THR A 155 -17.29 13.91 6.74
CA THR A 155 -16.53 14.38 7.91
C THR A 155 -16.97 15.79 8.31
N GLN A 156 -17.10 16.70 7.34
CA GLN A 156 -17.54 18.07 7.59
C GLN A 156 -18.97 18.13 8.13
N VAL A 157 -19.90 17.37 7.54
CA VAL A 157 -21.31 17.34 7.99
C VAL A 157 -21.40 16.75 9.40
N GLN A 158 -20.70 15.65 9.69
CA GLN A 158 -20.71 15.02 11.01
C GLN A 158 -20.11 15.92 12.10
N ASP A 159 -19.02 16.63 11.82
CA ASP A 159 -18.41 17.58 12.76
C ASP A 159 -19.37 18.74 13.08
N ARG A 160 -20.07 19.27 12.08
CA ARG A 160 -21.11 20.31 12.29
C ARG A 160 -22.28 19.81 13.12
N LEU A 161 -22.79 18.62 12.84
CA LEU A 161 -23.86 17.99 13.62
C LEU A 161 -23.44 17.83 15.09
N LYS A 162 -22.20 17.38 15.35
CA LYS A 162 -21.66 17.26 16.71
C LYS A 162 -21.56 18.59 17.45
N ARG A 163 -21.24 19.68 16.74
CA ARG A 163 -21.12 21.03 17.31
C ARG A 163 -22.46 21.74 17.53
N GLY A 164 -23.58 21.15 17.11
CA GLY A 164 -24.91 21.76 17.21
C GLY A 164 -25.12 22.97 16.29
N ILE A 165 -24.20 23.21 15.34
CA ILE A 165 -24.27 24.33 14.39
C ILE A 165 -25.07 23.87 13.17
N VAL A 166 -26.39 23.75 13.32
CA VAL A 166 -27.27 23.35 12.21
C VAL A 166 -28.16 24.53 11.82
N HIS A 167 -27.62 25.42 10.97
CA HIS A 167 -28.43 26.44 10.31
C HIS A 167 -29.44 25.79 9.33
N ALA A 168 -30.44 26.55 8.86
CA ALA A 168 -31.42 26.05 7.89
C ALA A 168 -30.78 25.50 6.59
N GLY A 169 -29.59 25.99 6.21
CA GLY A 169 -28.77 25.45 5.11
C GLY A 169 -27.97 24.18 5.43
N GLY A 170 -27.88 23.81 6.71
CA GLY A 170 -27.22 22.60 7.22
C GLY A 170 -28.04 21.33 7.13
N LYS A 171 -29.24 21.38 6.53
CA LYS A 171 -30.19 20.26 6.50
C LYS A 171 -30.05 19.36 5.27
N PHE A 172 -29.24 19.75 4.30
CA PHE A 172 -29.17 19.04 3.02
C PHE A 172 -27.74 18.78 2.56
N ILE A 173 -27.54 17.64 1.91
CA ILE A 173 -26.38 17.32 1.09
C ILE A 173 -26.85 17.35 -0.37
N PHE A 174 -26.01 17.85 -1.26
CA PHE A 174 -26.35 18.01 -2.67
C PHE A 174 -25.58 17.03 -3.52
N GLN A 175 -26.24 16.52 -4.56
CA GLN A 175 -25.61 15.72 -5.61
C GLN A 175 -25.70 16.47 -6.94
N CYS A 176 -24.63 16.39 -7.73
CA CYS A 176 -24.52 17.13 -8.99
C CYS A 176 -25.64 16.78 -9.97
N SER A 177 -25.97 15.50 -10.14
CA SER A 177 -27.15 15.03 -10.89
C SER A 177 -27.36 13.55 -10.62
N ARG A 178 -28.41 12.95 -11.16
CA ARG A 178 -28.65 11.49 -11.03
C ARG A 178 -27.47 10.68 -11.56
N ASP A 179 -26.90 11.10 -12.70
CA ASP A 179 -25.82 10.39 -13.40
C ASP A 179 -24.41 10.82 -12.97
N CYS A 180 -24.29 11.91 -12.19
CA CYS A 180 -23.01 12.40 -11.70
C CYS A 180 -22.90 12.14 -10.18
N PRO A 181 -21.98 11.28 -9.73
CA PRO A 181 -21.89 10.90 -8.33
C PRO A 181 -21.27 11.97 -7.43
N TRP A 182 -20.82 13.10 -7.99
CA TRP A 182 -20.21 14.18 -7.24
C TRP A 182 -21.19 14.78 -6.23
N MET A 183 -20.83 14.72 -4.96
CA MET A 183 -21.62 15.29 -3.88
C MET A 183 -20.94 16.54 -3.32
N PHE A 184 -21.68 17.40 -2.66
CA PHE A 184 -21.15 18.59 -2.02
C PHE A 184 -22.13 19.11 -0.98
N TYR A 185 -21.64 20.00 -0.15
CA TYR A 185 -22.40 20.64 0.90
C TYR A 185 -22.06 22.13 0.91
N PHE A 186 -23.06 23.00 0.99
CA PHE A 186 -22.85 24.44 1.05
C PHE A 186 -22.66 24.86 2.50
N GLN A 187 -21.52 25.51 2.78
CA GLN A 187 -21.23 26.01 4.12
C GLN A 187 -22.05 27.26 4.47
N ASP A 188 -22.40 28.09 3.47
CA ASP A 188 -23.18 29.34 3.52
C ASP A 188 -24.17 29.42 2.33
N CYS A 189 -24.79 30.58 2.06
CA CYS A 189 -25.51 30.82 0.79
C CYS A 189 -24.53 30.63 -0.38
N GLY A 190 -24.67 29.51 -1.09
CA GLY A 190 -23.77 29.08 -2.18
C GLY A 190 -23.86 29.95 -3.44
N VAL A 191 -23.62 31.25 -3.31
CA VAL A 191 -23.59 32.22 -4.40
C VAL A 191 -22.53 31.77 -5.41
N PRO A 192 -22.91 31.49 -6.67
CA PRO A 192 -21.98 30.99 -7.68
C PRO A 192 -20.86 32.01 -7.96
N ASN A 193 -19.61 31.56 -7.85
CA ASN A 193 -18.43 32.15 -8.49
C ASN A 193 -17.76 31.10 -9.40
N ASP A 194 -16.65 31.46 -10.05
CA ASP A 194 -15.92 30.58 -10.98
C ASP A 194 -15.40 29.26 -10.36
N ARG A 195 -15.54 29.08 -9.04
CA ARG A 195 -15.14 27.86 -8.30
C ARG A 195 -16.25 26.79 -8.22
N PHE A 196 -17.45 27.06 -8.73
CA PHE A 196 -18.57 26.10 -8.63
C PHE A 196 -18.85 25.37 -9.94
N ILE A 197 -17.84 24.68 -10.45
CA ILE A 197 -17.96 23.75 -11.57
C ILE A 197 -17.72 22.34 -11.04
N CYS A 198 -18.63 21.40 -11.35
CA CYS A 198 -18.41 20.00 -11.01
C CYS A 198 -17.15 19.48 -11.72
N PRO A 199 -16.16 18.90 -11.01
CA PRO A 199 -14.93 18.44 -11.63
C PRO A 199 -15.12 17.21 -12.53
N LEU A 200 -16.21 16.45 -12.33
CA LEU A 200 -16.51 15.26 -13.12
C LEU A 200 -17.17 15.62 -14.45
N CYS A 201 -18.31 16.31 -14.42
CA CYS A 201 -19.13 16.57 -15.60
C CYS A 201 -19.00 18.00 -16.14
N ARG A 202 -18.17 18.84 -15.53
CA ARG A 202 -17.92 20.25 -15.90
C ARG A 202 -19.17 21.14 -15.93
N LYS A 203 -20.27 20.71 -15.31
CA LYS A 203 -21.50 21.49 -15.19
C LYS A 203 -21.44 22.45 -14.00
N PRO A 204 -22.07 23.62 -14.07
CA PRO A 204 -22.15 24.53 -12.93
C PRO A 204 -22.89 23.84 -11.76
N ILE A 205 -22.37 24.02 -10.56
CA ILE A 205 -23.05 23.66 -9.30
C ILE A 205 -23.31 24.96 -8.54
N GLY A 206 -24.29 25.00 -7.65
CA GLY A 206 -24.57 26.25 -6.93
C GLY A 206 -26.02 26.44 -6.52
N ALA A 207 -26.25 27.52 -5.78
CA ALA A 207 -27.55 27.93 -5.30
C ALA A 207 -27.78 29.43 -5.54
N GLU A 208 -28.94 29.80 -6.07
CA GLU A 208 -29.33 31.21 -6.27
C GLU A 208 -29.61 31.92 -4.95
N ARG A 209 -30.10 31.17 -3.95
CA ARG A 209 -30.33 31.60 -2.56
C ARG A 209 -30.26 30.39 -1.63
N TYR A 210 -30.29 30.60 -0.32
CA TYR A 210 -30.25 29.50 0.66
C TYR A 210 -31.25 28.38 0.29
N ASN A 211 -30.73 27.17 0.10
CA ASN A 211 -31.49 25.96 -0.27
C ASN A 211 -32.29 26.05 -1.59
N VAL A 212 -31.99 27.00 -2.48
CA VAL A 212 -32.60 27.07 -3.82
C VAL A 212 -31.51 26.94 -4.86
N LEU A 213 -31.46 25.77 -5.48
CA LEU A 213 -30.47 25.40 -6.46
C LEU A 213 -30.64 26.20 -7.75
N ILE A 214 -29.53 26.47 -8.45
CA ILE A 214 -29.60 27.01 -9.82
C ILE A 214 -30.41 26.06 -10.72
N VAL A 215 -31.23 26.63 -11.60
CA VAL A 215 -31.98 25.86 -12.60
C VAL A 215 -31.02 25.41 -13.71
N ARG A 216 -30.89 24.09 -13.90
CA ARG A 216 -30.07 23.51 -14.98
C ARG A 216 -30.50 22.09 -15.34
N ASP A 217 -29.98 21.58 -16.46
CA ASP A 217 -30.21 20.22 -16.96
C ASP A 217 -28.91 19.37 -17.05
N PRO A 218 -28.83 18.18 -16.43
CA PRO A 218 -29.79 17.63 -15.48
C PRO A 218 -29.79 18.44 -14.18
N PRO A 219 -30.90 18.43 -13.44
CA PRO A 219 -31.02 19.19 -12.20
C PRO A 219 -30.07 18.68 -11.12
N GLN A 220 -29.63 19.59 -10.27
CA GLN A 220 -28.98 19.24 -9.01
C GLN A 220 -30.01 18.59 -8.08
N ILE A 221 -29.57 17.60 -7.29
CA ILE A 221 -30.43 16.90 -6.36
C ILE A 221 -30.14 17.40 -4.95
N GLN A 222 -31.19 17.78 -4.23
CA GLN A 222 -31.13 18.15 -2.83
C GLN A 222 -31.62 16.96 -1.99
N LEU A 223 -30.76 16.46 -1.10
CA LEU A 223 -31.03 15.30 -0.26
C LEU A 223 -31.02 15.71 1.20
N PRO A 224 -31.99 15.28 2.03
CA PRO A 224 -31.88 15.37 3.48
C PRO A 224 -30.55 14.79 3.97
N VAL A 225 -29.94 15.39 4.99
CA VAL A 225 -28.61 14.98 5.49
C VAL A 225 -28.51 13.48 5.78
N ASN A 226 -29.52 12.89 6.43
CA ASN A 226 -29.49 11.45 6.74
C ASN A 226 -29.48 10.58 5.47
N GLU A 227 -30.23 10.96 4.45
CA GLU A 227 -30.27 10.26 3.16
C GLU A 227 -28.95 10.43 2.41
N GLY A 228 -28.44 11.66 2.32
CA GLY A 228 -27.15 11.95 1.70
C GLY A 228 -25.98 11.22 2.37
N LEU A 229 -25.96 11.19 3.72
CA LEU A 229 -24.97 10.41 4.48
C LEU A 229 -25.14 8.90 4.25
N GLY A 230 -26.37 8.40 4.14
CA GLY A 230 -26.66 7.01 3.79
C GLY A 230 -26.04 6.60 2.46
N ILE A 231 -26.27 7.41 1.41
CA ILE A 231 -25.69 7.18 0.07
C ILE A 231 -24.16 7.23 0.12
N ILE A 232 -23.59 8.24 0.81
CA ILE A 232 -22.14 8.37 0.97
C ILE A 232 -21.55 7.13 1.65
N ASN A 233 -22.14 6.69 2.76
CA ASN A 233 -21.64 5.54 3.50
C ASN A 233 -21.73 4.26 2.67
N GLN A 234 -22.86 4.03 2.00
CA GLN A 234 -23.03 2.88 1.12
C GLN A 234 -21.98 2.84 0.01
N ARG A 235 -21.69 3.97 -0.65
CA ARG A 235 -20.67 4.04 -1.70
C ARG A 235 -19.26 3.85 -1.18
N ILE A 236 -18.95 4.40 -0.01
CA ILE A 236 -17.65 4.19 0.65
C ILE A 236 -17.48 2.71 1.02
N GLU A 237 -18.51 2.07 1.57
CA GLU A 237 -18.50 0.64 1.91
C GLU A 237 -18.33 -0.25 0.67
N GLN A 238 -19.09 0.03 -0.40
CA GLN A 238 -18.93 -0.67 -1.68
C GLN A 238 -17.51 -0.51 -2.22
N TYR A 239 -16.98 0.72 -2.24
CA TYR A 239 -15.60 0.97 -2.66
C TYR A 239 -14.58 0.23 -1.77
N HIS A 240 -14.82 0.14 -0.46
CA HIS A 240 -13.98 -0.65 0.44
C HIS A 240 -14.04 -2.16 0.18
N GLN A 241 -15.19 -2.68 -0.26
CA GLN A 241 -15.36 -4.10 -0.56
C GLN A 241 -14.82 -4.49 -1.95
N THR A 242 -14.86 -3.59 -2.94
CA THR A 242 -14.56 -3.94 -4.33
C THR A 242 -13.25 -3.39 -4.88
N ASN A 243 -12.80 -2.22 -4.41
CA ASN A 243 -11.72 -1.47 -5.05
C ASN A 243 -10.53 -1.14 -4.13
N ARG A 244 -10.67 -1.41 -2.82
CA ARG A 244 -9.64 -1.08 -1.81
C ARG A 244 -8.80 -2.29 -1.39
N LEU A 245 -9.28 -3.52 -1.62
CA LEU A 245 -8.65 -4.74 -1.16
C LEU A 245 -7.91 -5.45 -2.28
N GLY A 246 -6.65 -5.81 -2.04
CA GLY A 246 -5.83 -6.50 -3.02
C GLY A 246 -5.00 -5.57 -3.91
N TYR A 247 -4.36 -6.20 -4.89
CA TYR A 247 -3.43 -5.55 -5.82
C TYR A 247 -4.17 -5.14 -7.08
N HIS A 248 -4.42 -3.84 -7.24
CA HIS A 248 -5.18 -3.29 -8.38
C HIS A 248 -4.33 -2.40 -9.31
N ASN A 249 -3.00 -2.44 -9.19
CA ASN A 249 -2.15 -1.67 -10.09
C ASN A 249 -1.99 -2.41 -11.43
N ILE A 250 -2.93 -2.17 -12.36
CA ILE A 250 -3.00 -2.83 -13.67
C ILE A 250 -2.18 -2.07 -14.73
N LYS A 251 -1.75 -0.82 -14.45
CA LYS A 251 -0.94 -0.03 -15.38
C LYS A 251 0.54 -0.42 -15.24
N THR A 252 1.13 -0.91 -16.32
CA THR A 252 2.59 -1.14 -16.37
C THR A 252 3.31 0.21 -16.24
N ALA A 253 4.50 0.23 -15.63
CA ALA A 253 5.29 1.46 -15.48
C ALA A 253 5.62 2.14 -16.83
N GLU A 254 5.50 1.39 -17.93
CA GLU A 254 5.75 1.82 -19.31
C GLU A 254 4.50 2.36 -20.03
N THR A 255 3.29 2.16 -19.50
CA THR A 255 2.02 2.62 -20.13
C THR A 255 1.59 4.01 -19.67
N SER A 256 2.40 4.71 -18.87
CA SER A 256 2.20 6.14 -18.68
C SER A 256 2.60 6.87 -19.96
N ALA A 257 1.62 7.44 -20.66
CA ALA A 257 1.82 8.18 -21.90
C ALA A 257 2.95 9.21 -21.76
N PHE A 258 3.69 9.46 -22.84
CA PHE A 258 4.80 10.43 -22.85
C PHE A 258 4.25 11.82 -22.45
N GLY A 259 4.53 12.27 -21.22
CA GLY A 259 4.01 13.52 -20.63
C GLY A 259 3.03 13.32 -19.46
N GLU A 260 2.48 12.13 -19.26
CA GLU A 260 1.65 11.78 -18.10
C GLU A 260 2.51 11.11 -17.03
N LYS A 261 2.71 11.76 -15.89
CA LYS A 261 3.28 11.10 -14.71
C LYS A 261 2.27 10.07 -14.22
N SER A 262 2.70 8.81 -14.05
CA SER A 262 1.91 7.76 -13.38
C SER A 262 1.25 8.32 -12.11
N ASP A 263 -0.01 7.98 -11.83
CA ASP A 263 -0.82 8.60 -10.76
C ASP A 263 -0.12 8.60 -9.38
N HIS A 264 0.69 7.59 -9.08
CA HIS A 264 1.49 7.50 -7.86
C HIS A 264 2.63 8.55 -7.79
N LEU A 265 3.20 8.96 -8.93
CA LEU A 265 4.22 10.00 -9.04
C LEU A 265 3.66 11.42 -8.84
N ASN A 266 2.33 11.60 -8.99
CA ASN A 266 1.65 12.85 -8.65
C ASN A 266 1.26 12.93 -7.16
N ARG A 267 1.50 11.88 -6.38
CA ARG A 267 1.21 11.84 -4.94
C ARG A 267 2.36 12.46 -4.12
N PRO A 268 2.11 12.82 -2.85
CA PRO A 268 3.15 13.25 -1.91
C PRO A 268 4.29 12.24 -1.79
N VAL A 269 5.47 12.72 -1.39
CA VAL A 269 6.68 11.88 -1.19
C VAL A 269 6.39 10.70 -0.23
N SER A 270 5.61 10.94 0.82
CA SER A 270 5.19 9.89 1.76
C SER A 270 4.44 8.74 1.08
N PHE A 271 3.54 9.03 0.13
CA PHE A 271 2.83 8.00 -0.62
C PHE A 271 3.79 7.21 -1.51
N ARG A 272 4.70 7.89 -2.22
CA ARG A 272 5.69 7.23 -3.09
C ARG A 272 6.61 6.32 -2.30
N PHE A 273 7.02 6.76 -1.11
CA PHE A 273 7.84 5.97 -0.20
C PHE A 273 7.10 4.72 0.26
N ILE A 274 5.84 4.85 0.72
CA ILE A 274 5.00 3.71 1.11
C ILE A 274 4.79 2.75 -0.07
N HIS A 275 4.52 3.27 -1.27
CA HIS A 275 4.36 2.49 -2.50
C HIS A 275 5.62 1.68 -2.83
N MET A 276 6.80 2.27 -2.68
CA MET A 276 8.09 1.59 -2.85
C MET A 276 8.28 0.47 -1.82
N LEU A 277 7.97 0.72 -0.53
CA LEU A 277 8.07 -0.29 0.52
C LEU A 277 7.19 -1.51 0.22
N THR A 278 5.95 -1.27 -0.17
CA THR A 278 5.00 -2.34 -0.53
C THR A 278 5.50 -3.13 -1.74
N HIS A 279 5.93 -2.47 -2.82
CA HIS A 279 6.42 -3.16 -4.01
C HIS A 279 7.73 -3.91 -3.75
N GLY A 280 8.60 -3.41 -2.88
CA GLY A 280 9.81 -4.14 -2.49
C GLY A 280 9.49 -5.49 -1.85
N LEU A 281 8.50 -5.52 -0.95
CA LEU A 281 8.00 -6.76 -0.35
C LEU A 281 7.32 -7.67 -1.37
N LEU A 282 6.42 -7.13 -2.19
CA LEU A 282 5.68 -7.92 -3.19
C LEU A 282 6.61 -8.52 -4.25
N LEU A 283 7.64 -7.77 -4.68
CA LEU A 283 8.66 -8.27 -5.59
C LEU A 283 9.40 -9.48 -4.99
N PHE A 284 9.78 -9.40 -3.72
CA PHE A 284 10.43 -10.53 -3.05
C PHE A 284 9.51 -11.74 -2.89
N LEU A 285 8.23 -11.53 -2.53
CA LEU A 285 7.26 -12.62 -2.42
C LEU A 285 6.99 -13.28 -3.78
N HIS A 286 6.89 -12.48 -4.86
CA HIS A 286 6.76 -13.00 -6.22
C HIS A 286 7.97 -13.83 -6.62
N ASP A 287 9.18 -13.28 -6.43
CA ASP A 287 10.43 -13.93 -6.80
C ASP A 287 10.75 -15.20 -5.98
N SER A 288 10.21 -15.28 -4.76
CA SER A 288 10.31 -16.45 -3.88
C SER A 288 9.18 -17.47 -4.06
N ASP A 289 8.41 -17.36 -5.16
CA ASP A 289 7.27 -18.21 -5.53
C ASP A 289 6.13 -18.29 -4.51
N TYR A 290 6.01 -17.28 -3.65
CA TYR A 290 4.87 -17.17 -2.73
C TYR A 290 3.61 -16.63 -3.42
N LEU A 291 3.74 -15.94 -4.55
CA LEU A 291 2.62 -15.38 -5.32
C LEU A 291 2.32 -16.16 -6.61
N SER A 292 3.12 -17.17 -6.93
CA SER A 292 3.05 -17.96 -8.16
C SER A 292 2.31 -19.30 -7.98
N ASN A 293 1.92 -19.62 -6.73
CA ASN A 293 1.22 -20.84 -6.29
C ASN A 293 -0.02 -20.48 -5.47
#